data_AF-A0A8T6FJX5-F1
#
_entry.id   AF-A0A8T6FJX5-F1
#
_cell.length_a   1.000
_cell.length_b   1.000
_cell.length_c   1.000
_cell.angle_alpha   90.00
_cell.angle_beta   90.00
_cell.angle_gamma   90.00
#
_symmetry.space_group_name_H-M   'P 1'
#
loop_
_entity.id
_entity.type
_entity.pdbx_description
1 polymer ?
#
loop_
_entity_poly.entity_id
_entity_poly.type
_entity_poly.pdbx_seq_one_letter_code
_entity_poly.pdbx_strand_id
1 'polypeptide(L)'
;MQGLSADFATQFPLISIGREFIEKYDDQRERQTEYTKWFRQNRSQLRPLDRYKYIDSGGVFTGSQSVHNPGKEGYRYDIAHPITGQPCKQPFMGYRFPRDTMQQLLEEDRILFGEDHDKIVEIKLYASEYKSKLPSVIELDTRLGSYALKELFPEERRIFDFPKPPELIQEVLSFATDEESIVLDSFAGSGTTAQAVLALNQEDGGNRRFVLIECEDYADTITAERVRRVIKGVPSAKDDALKTGYGGSFSYFELGSAMRRESILDGSKLPTYEKLAAYIFFTATGEEFDPTAINRKTGFIGSSRLHDVFLIYTDDVEKLKDLALTLPEAQAWPAGERQKLVFAPTKYVDPDFLRRRRIAFQQLPFEIYESVERLAP
;
A
#
# COMPACT_ATOMS: atom_id res chain seq x y z
N MET A 1 19.00 5.94 -6.70
CA MET A 1 18.73 5.87 -5.25
C MET A 1 18.98 7.23 -4.59
N GLN A 2 18.02 8.16 -4.67
CA GLN A 2 18.06 9.43 -3.92
C GLN A 2 16.65 9.90 -3.55
N GLY A 3 15.88 9.05 -2.87
CA GLY A 3 14.76 9.60 -2.12
C GLY A 3 13.95 8.60 -1.32
N LEU A 4 14.69 7.97 -0.43
CA LEU A 4 14.17 7.73 0.91
C LEU A 4 14.48 8.99 1.73
N SER A 5 13.80 9.18 2.87
CA SER A 5 14.45 9.94 3.94
C SER A 5 15.82 9.30 4.15
N ALA A 6 16.89 10.09 4.20
CA ALA A 6 18.28 9.58 4.20
C ALA A 6 18.50 8.48 5.27
N ASP A 7 17.67 8.50 6.30
CA ASP A 7 17.51 7.57 7.40
C ASP A 7 17.18 6.14 6.94
N PHE A 8 16.12 5.89 6.15
CA PHE A 8 15.72 4.53 5.76
C PHE A 8 16.72 3.88 4.79
N ALA A 9 17.23 4.66 3.82
CA ALA A 9 18.27 4.23 2.89
C ALA A 9 19.57 3.80 3.59
N THR A 10 19.84 4.32 4.80
CA THR A 10 21.05 3.98 5.57
C THR A 10 20.77 3.00 6.70
N GLN A 11 19.55 2.94 7.22
CA GLN A 11 19.15 2.07 8.32
C GLN A 11 19.15 0.60 7.91
N PHE A 12 18.51 0.24 6.80
CA PHE A 12 18.45 -1.16 6.34
C PHE A 12 19.84 -1.74 6.05
N PRO A 13 20.75 -1.05 5.32
CA PRO A 13 22.12 -1.51 5.17
C PRO A 13 22.85 -1.70 6.50
N LEU A 14 22.71 -0.78 7.46
CA LEU A 14 23.35 -0.92 8.78
C LEU A 14 22.83 -2.12 9.57
N ILE A 15 21.53 -2.41 9.51
CA ILE A 15 20.95 -3.61 10.14
C ILE A 15 21.49 -4.87 9.46
N SER A 16 21.54 -4.90 8.13
CA SER A 16 22.03 -6.04 7.35
C SER A 16 23.51 -6.34 7.65
N ILE A 17 24.37 -5.32 7.57
CA ILE A 17 25.78 -5.41 7.94
C ILE A 17 25.95 -5.82 9.40
N GLY A 18 25.10 -5.33 10.29
CA GLY A 18 25.09 -5.76 11.69
C GLY A 18 24.90 -7.27 11.82
N ARG A 19 23.92 -7.85 11.11
CA ARG A 19 23.68 -9.30 11.10
C ARG A 19 24.88 -10.06 10.52
N GLU A 20 25.41 -9.63 9.38
CA GLU A 20 26.58 -10.25 8.75
C GLU A 20 27.78 -10.30 9.71
N PHE A 21 28.08 -9.18 10.40
CA PHE A 21 29.21 -9.12 11.33
C PHE A 21 28.97 -9.96 12.59
N ILE A 22 27.73 -10.07 13.06
CA ILE A 22 27.40 -10.95 14.20
C ILE A 22 27.61 -12.41 13.81
N GLU A 23 27.18 -12.83 12.62
CA GLU A 23 27.35 -14.21 12.13
C GLU A 23 28.81 -14.55 11.84
N LYS A 24 29.60 -13.57 11.39
CA LYS A 24 30.99 -13.78 10.96
C LYS A 24 32.00 -13.74 12.12
N TYR A 25 31.74 -12.95 13.15
CA TYR A 25 32.67 -12.72 14.26
C TYR A 25 32.01 -13.02 15.61
N ASP A 26 32.28 -14.20 16.17
CA ASP A 26 31.74 -14.62 17.46
C ASP A 26 32.33 -13.81 18.64
N ASP A 27 33.62 -13.46 18.58
CA ASP A 27 34.28 -12.66 19.63
C ASP A 27 33.91 -11.18 19.53
N GLN A 28 33.45 -10.61 20.64
CA GLN A 28 32.99 -9.22 20.70
C GLN A 28 34.09 -8.19 20.39
N ARG A 29 35.34 -8.44 20.80
CA ARG A 29 36.44 -7.48 20.56
C ARG A 29 36.87 -7.51 19.10
N GLU A 30 36.93 -8.69 18.50
CA GLU A 30 37.20 -8.87 17.08
C GLU A 30 36.09 -8.22 16.25
N ARG A 31 34.82 -8.52 16.56
CA ARG A 31 33.64 -7.94 15.89
C ARG A 31 33.68 -6.41 15.89
N GLN A 32 33.90 -5.79 17.05
CA GLN A 32 33.99 -4.34 17.15
C GLN A 32 35.19 -3.78 16.38
N THR A 33 36.33 -4.47 16.37
CA THR A 33 37.54 -4.04 15.67
C THR A 33 37.31 -4.03 14.15
N GLU A 34 36.78 -5.12 13.60
CA GLU A 34 36.50 -5.21 12.17
C GLU A 34 35.37 -4.27 11.75
N TYR A 35 34.31 -4.16 12.55
CA TYR A 35 33.23 -3.21 12.28
C TYR A 35 33.74 -1.77 12.27
N THR A 36 34.65 -1.41 13.18
CA THR A 36 35.27 -0.07 13.20
C THR A 36 36.03 0.24 11.92
N LYS A 37 36.72 -0.75 11.32
CA LYS A 37 37.42 -0.57 10.04
C LYS A 37 36.42 -0.33 8.91
N TRP A 38 35.40 -1.18 8.82
CA TRP A 38 34.33 -1.06 7.82
C TRP A 38 33.59 0.29 7.96
N PHE A 39 33.20 0.66 9.18
CA PHE A 39 32.49 1.91 9.45
C PHE A 39 33.29 3.13 9.01
N ARG A 40 34.61 3.18 9.28
CA ARG A 40 35.47 4.29 8.85
C ARG A 40 35.54 4.45 7.33
N GLN A 41 35.53 3.35 6.59
CA GLN A 41 35.56 3.36 5.12
C GLN A 41 34.24 3.83 4.51
N ASN A 42 33.11 3.53 5.18
CA ASN A 42 31.78 3.79 4.66
C ASN A 42 31.09 5.03 5.28
N ARG A 43 31.68 5.65 6.32
CA ARG A 43 31.07 6.71 7.13
C ARG A 43 30.39 7.82 6.35
N SER A 44 31.00 8.29 5.26
CA SER A 44 30.45 9.40 4.45
C SER A 44 29.10 9.06 3.80
N GLN A 45 28.83 7.77 3.57
CA GLN A 45 27.61 7.26 2.96
C GLN A 45 26.53 6.92 3.99
N LEU A 46 26.89 6.89 5.28
CA LEU A 46 25.99 6.48 6.37
C LEU A 46 25.18 7.64 6.96
N ARG A 47 25.21 8.84 6.38
CA ARG A 47 24.43 9.95 6.91
C ARG A 47 22.93 9.70 6.73
N PRO A 48 22.12 9.89 7.79
CA PRO A 48 22.45 10.59 9.05
C PRO A 48 22.88 9.67 10.21
N LEU A 49 22.93 8.36 10.01
CA LEU A 49 23.40 7.37 10.97
C LEU A 49 24.94 7.27 11.06
N ASP A 50 25.67 8.35 10.72
CA ASP A 50 27.14 8.43 10.67
C ASP A 50 27.83 8.46 12.05
N ARG A 51 27.08 8.12 13.10
CA ARG A 51 27.50 7.98 14.51
C ARG A 51 27.36 6.55 15.04
N TYR A 52 26.73 5.64 14.31
CA TYR A 52 26.50 4.24 14.68
C TYR A 52 27.77 3.40 14.56
N LYS A 53 28.79 3.73 15.37
CA LYS A 53 30.15 3.20 15.31
C LYS A 53 30.39 1.98 16.20
N TYR A 54 29.39 1.54 16.95
CA TYR A 54 29.48 0.39 17.85
C TYR A 54 28.63 -0.78 17.34
N ILE A 55 29.01 -1.99 17.73
CA ILE A 55 28.27 -3.21 17.43
C ILE A 55 28.41 -4.19 18.61
N ASP A 56 27.33 -4.88 18.95
CA ASP A 56 27.34 -6.02 19.87
C ASP A 56 26.39 -7.13 19.38
N SER A 57 26.05 -8.10 20.23
CA SER A 57 25.11 -9.19 19.86
C SER A 57 23.69 -8.70 19.55
N GLY A 58 23.31 -7.51 20.02
CA GLY A 58 22.04 -6.86 19.69
C GLY A 58 22.05 -6.13 18.34
N GLY A 59 23.21 -5.94 17.71
CA GLY A 59 23.36 -5.25 16.43
C GLY A 59 24.21 -4.00 16.51
N VAL A 60 24.14 -3.19 15.45
CA VAL A 60 24.84 -1.92 15.35
C VAL A 60 24.13 -0.85 16.18
N PHE A 61 24.88 -0.06 16.95
CA PHE A 61 24.33 0.99 17.81
C PHE A 61 25.22 2.24 17.90
N THR A 62 24.63 3.32 18.45
CA THR A 62 25.34 4.53 18.89
C THR A 62 25.11 4.77 20.37
N GLY A 63 26.02 5.50 21.01
CA GLY A 63 25.79 6.07 22.33
C GLY A 63 24.87 7.29 22.23
N SER A 64 23.74 7.23 22.94
CA SER A 64 22.76 8.32 23.04
C SER A 64 22.90 9.02 24.38
N GLN A 65 23.09 10.34 24.34
CA GLN A 65 23.17 11.19 25.54
C GLN A 65 21.81 11.48 26.17
N SER A 66 20.76 10.79 25.74
CA SER A 66 19.37 10.96 26.22
C SER A 66 19.13 10.42 27.65
N VAL A 67 20.20 10.28 28.44
CA VAL A 67 20.15 9.89 29.86
C VAL A 67 19.89 11.07 30.79
N HIS A 68 20.23 12.29 30.36
CA HIS A 68 20.08 13.51 31.16
C HIS A 68 18.62 14.01 31.15
N ASN A 69 18.19 14.64 32.25
CA ASN A 69 16.89 15.29 32.31
C ASN A 69 16.94 16.70 31.68
N PRO A 70 16.13 17.02 30.66
CA PRO A 70 16.15 18.33 30.04
C PRO A 70 15.38 19.38 30.87
N GLY A 71 16.02 20.53 31.13
CA GLY A 71 15.38 21.75 31.62
C GLY A 71 15.03 21.81 33.11
N LYS A 72 15.00 20.69 33.84
CA LYS A 72 14.71 20.63 35.28
C LYS A 72 15.56 19.58 35.99
N GLU A 73 15.71 19.74 37.29
CA GLU A 73 16.32 18.74 38.16
C GLU A 73 15.58 17.39 38.05
N GLY A 74 16.35 16.32 37.88
CA GLY A 74 15.91 14.93 37.74
C GLY A 74 16.35 14.06 38.90
N TYR A 75 16.50 12.76 38.64
CA TYR A 75 16.83 11.77 39.67
C TYR A 75 18.35 11.76 39.97
N ARG A 76 18.69 11.55 41.24
CA ARG A 76 20.07 11.48 41.73
C ARG A 76 20.33 10.13 42.40
N TYR A 77 21.31 9.40 41.87
CA TYR A 77 21.79 8.14 42.42
C TYR A 77 23.12 7.81 41.73
N ASP A 78 23.92 6.94 42.34
CA ASP A 78 25.19 6.54 41.77
C ASP A 78 25.04 5.33 40.85
N ILE A 79 25.80 5.34 39.76
CA ILE A 79 25.98 4.21 38.84
C ILE A 79 27.45 3.81 38.93
N ALA A 80 27.74 2.61 39.41
CA ALA A 80 29.12 2.14 39.50
C ALA A 80 29.67 1.77 38.10
N HIS A 81 30.87 2.24 37.78
CA HIS A 81 31.54 1.87 36.54
C HIS A 81 32.03 0.41 36.61
N PRO A 82 31.81 -0.43 35.58
CA PRO A 82 32.06 -1.88 35.66
C PRO A 82 33.54 -2.25 35.83
N ILE A 83 34.47 -1.40 35.39
CA ILE A 83 35.92 -1.66 35.47
C ILE A 83 36.54 -1.03 36.72
N THR A 84 36.16 0.20 37.05
CA THR A 84 36.82 0.96 38.14
C THR A 84 36.09 0.81 39.47
N GLY A 85 34.82 0.37 39.47
CA GLY A 85 33.96 0.28 40.64
C GLY A 85 33.52 1.63 41.22
N GLN A 86 34.05 2.74 40.70
CA GLN A 86 33.76 4.10 41.17
C GLN A 86 32.47 4.65 40.55
N PRO A 87 31.77 5.57 41.22
CA PRO A 87 30.55 6.17 40.69
C PRO A 87 30.86 6.99 39.43
N CYS A 88 30.13 6.73 38.36
CA CYS A 88 30.20 7.50 37.12
C CYS A 88 29.75 8.94 37.36
N LYS A 89 30.32 9.86 36.57
CA LYS A 89 29.91 11.27 36.56
C LYS A 89 28.41 11.40 36.28
N GLN A 90 27.70 12.11 37.16
CA GLN A 90 26.27 12.37 36.99
C GLN A 90 26.04 13.54 36.01
N PRO A 91 24.92 13.54 35.25
CA PRO A 91 24.50 14.69 34.45
C PRO A 91 24.25 15.92 35.33
N PHE A 92 24.45 17.12 34.79
CA PHE A 92 24.27 18.35 35.56
C PHE A 92 22.87 18.50 36.16
N MET A 93 21.81 18.15 35.42
CA MET A 93 20.41 18.16 35.88
C MET A 93 19.92 16.81 36.40
N GLY A 94 20.81 15.83 36.59
CA GLY A 94 20.43 14.49 37.04
C GLY A 94 19.90 13.62 35.91
N TYR A 95 19.57 12.39 36.26
CA TYR A 95 19.08 11.39 35.32
C TYR A 95 17.61 11.62 35.00
N ARG A 96 17.23 11.29 33.76
CA ARG A 96 15.84 11.28 33.29
C ARG A 96 15.02 10.13 33.89
N PHE A 97 15.68 9.01 34.21
CA PHE A 97 15.03 7.77 34.62
C PHE A 97 15.08 7.60 36.14
N PRO A 98 14.03 7.01 36.76
CA PRO A 98 14.12 6.52 38.13
C PRO A 98 15.18 5.41 38.29
N ARG A 99 15.61 5.16 39.53
CA ARG A 99 16.63 4.16 39.84
C ARG A 99 16.26 2.76 39.32
N ASP A 100 15.01 2.35 39.48
CA ASP A 100 14.55 1.02 39.07
C ASP A 100 14.64 0.83 37.55
N THR A 101 14.25 1.84 36.76
CA THR A 101 14.39 1.82 35.30
C THR A 101 15.86 1.80 34.87
N MET A 102 16.74 2.56 35.57
CA MET A 102 18.17 2.50 35.28
C MET A 102 18.74 1.11 35.58
N GLN A 103 18.30 0.47 36.66
CA GLN A 103 18.72 -0.88 36.99
C GLN A 103 18.32 -1.88 35.91
N GLN A 104 17.09 -1.79 35.38
CA GLN A 104 16.66 -2.60 34.24
C GLN A 104 17.55 -2.39 33.01
N LEU A 105 17.86 -1.13 32.66
CA LEU A 105 18.76 -0.84 31.54
C LEU A 105 20.17 -1.40 31.75
N LEU A 106 20.67 -1.45 32.99
CA LEU A 106 21.95 -2.07 33.31
C LEU A 106 21.91 -3.59 33.17
N GLU A 107 20.84 -4.22 33.66
CA GLU A 107 20.62 -5.67 33.56
C GLU A 107 20.47 -6.14 32.11
N GLU A 108 19.85 -5.32 31.26
CA GLU A 108 19.66 -5.57 29.82
C GLU A 108 20.88 -5.15 28.96
N ASP A 109 22.01 -4.76 29.57
CA ASP A 109 23.21 -4.26 28.87
C ASP A 109 22.91 -3.11 27.88
N ARG A 110 21.97 -2.23 28.24
CA ARG A 110 21.54 -1.07 27.45
C ARG A 110 22.38 0.19 27.71
N ILE A 111 23.30 0.14 28.67
CA ILE A 111 24.11 1.29 29.08
C ILE A 111 25.53 1.18 28.50
N LEU A 112 25.95 2.23 27.80
CA LEU A 112 27.29 2.40 27.30
C LEU A 112 28.12 3.21 28.30
N PHE A 113 29.16 2.58 28.83
CA PHE A 113 30.12 3.22 29.74
C PHE A 113 31.27 3.88 28.98
N GLY A 114 31.92 4.85 29.63
CA GLY A 114 33.18 5.42 29.16
C GLY A 114 34.35 4.43 29.32
N GLU A 115 35.55 4.92 29.05
CA GLU A 115 36.78 4.18 29.40
C GLU A 115 36.99 4.14 30.92
N ASP A 116 36.45 5.14 31.63
CA ASP A 116 36.51 5.33 33.07
C ASP A 116 35.19 5.93 33.64
N HIS A 117 35.21 6.20 34.94
CA HIS A 117 34.10 6.79 35.69
C HIS A 117 33.90 8.30 35.47
N ASP A 118 34.81 9.00 34.76
CA ASP A 118 34.73 10.46 34.60
C ASP A 118 33.76 10.90 33.48
N LYS A 119 33.24 9.94 32.71
CA LYS A 119 32.21 10.18 31.68
C LYS A 119 30.81 9.85 32.19
N ILE A 120 29.86 10.65 31.73
CA ILE A 120 28.43 10.36 31.88
C ILE A 120 28.12 9.14 31.02
N VAL A 121 27.36 8.19 31.56
CA VAL A 121 26.90 7.02 30.82
C VAL A 121 25.98 7.40 29.66
N GLU A 122 25.99 6.62 28.58
CA GLU A 122 25.10 6.81 27.42
C GLU A 122 24.16 5.61 27.29
N ILE A 123 23.07 5.76 26.55
CA ILE A 123 22.16 4.65 26.24
C ILE A 123 22.55 4.07 24.89
N LYS A 124 22.67 2.75 24.78
CA LYS A 124 22.78 2.06 23.50
C LYS A 124 21.48 2.24 22.72
N LEU A 125 21.55 2.99 21.64
CA LEU A 125 20.47 3.16 20.68
C LEU A 125 20.81 2.33 19.44
N TYR A 126 20.10 1.23 19.24
CA TYR A 126 20.33 0.32 18.12
C TYR A 126 19.78 0.88 16.81
N ALA A 127 20.44 0.56 15.70
CA ALA A 127 20.00 0.98 14.36
C ALA A 127 18.61 0.41 14.04
N SER A 128 18.28 -0.79 14.54
CA SER A 128 16.95 -1.40 14.43
C SER A 128 15.86 -0.66 15.21
N GLU A 129 16.23 0.10 16.25
CA GLU A 129 15.30 0.87 17.09
C GLU A 129 15.20 2.33 16.67
N TYR A 130 16.08 2.77 15.77
CA TYR A 130 16.06 4.12 15.26
C TYR A 130 14.75 4.37 14.53
N LYS A 131 13.98 5.34 15.02
CA LYS A 131 12.82 5.86 14.30
C LYS A 131 13.15 7.24 13.81
N SER A 132 13.18 7.39 12.49
CA SER A 132 13.23 8.70 11.87
C SER A 132 12.04 9.54 12.32
N LYS A 133 12.17 10.86 12.25
CA LYS A 133 11.05 11.78 12.44
C LYS A 133 10.79 12.44 11.10
N LEU A 134 9.52 12.58 10.72
CA LEU A 134 9.16 13.38 9.57
C LEU A 134 9.44 14.87 9.89
N PRO A 135 10.43 15.52 9.23
CA PRO A 135 10.71 16.92 9.49
C PRO A 135 9.57 17.79 8.96
N SER A 136 9.33 18.93 9.60
CA SER A 136 8.34 19.90 9.13
C SER A 136 8.79 20.67 7.86
N VAL A 137 10.08 20.59 7.53
CA VAL A 137 10.68 21.18 6.33
C VAL A 137 11.39 20.07 5.57
N ILE A 138 10.89 19.74 4.38
CA ILE A 138 11.46 18.75 3.47
C ILE A 138 12.12 19.50 2.32
N GLU A 139 13.45 19.43 2.24
CA GLU A 139 14.22 20.01 1.14
C GLU A 139 14.40 18.96 0.04
N LEU A 140 13.67 19.11 -1.08
CA LEU A 140 13.69 18.16 -2.20
C LEU A 140 13.68 18.89 -3.54
N ASP A 141 14.48 18.40 -4.50
CA ASP A 141 14.45 18.89 -5.87
C ASP A 141 13.20 18.39 -6.60
N THR A 142 12.31 19.29 -7.00
CA THR A 142 11.06 18.94 -7.67
C THR A 142 11.25 18.38 -9.07
N ARG A 143 12.42 18.61 -9.70
CA ARG A 143 12.74 18.05 -11.03
C ARG A 143 12.81 16.53 -11.04
N LEU A 144 12.98 15.91 -9.86
CA LEU A 144 12.98 14.46 -9.70
C LEU A 144 11.69 13.83 -10.22
N GLY A 145 10.53 14.49 -10.08
CA GLY A 145 9.27 14.00 -10.66
C GLY A 145 9.33 13.86 -12.19
N SER A 146 9.90 14.87 -12.87
CA SER A 146 10.06 14.85 -14.34
C SER A 146 11.09 13.81 -14.79
N TYR A 147 12.14 13.59 -13.99
CA TYR A 147 13.13 12.55 -14.28
C TYR A 147 12.57 11.15 -14.12
N ALA A 148 11.79 10.90 -13.06
CA ALA A 148 11.11 9.63 -12.85
C ALA A 148 10.15 9.30 -14.01
N LEU A 149 9.38 10.28 -14.49
CA LEU A 149 8.53 10.07 -15.68
C LEU A 149 9.35 9.82 -16.95
N LYS A 150 10.45 10.54 -17.17
CA LYS A 150 11.30 10.32 -18.34
C LYS A 150 11.93 8.93 -18.34
N GLU A 151 12.22 8.38 -17.17
CA GLU A 151 12.74 7.02 -17.03
C GLU A 151 11.68 5.97 -17.39
N LEU A 152 10.42 6.23 -17.03
CA LEU A 152 9.28 5.37 -17.37
C LEU A 152 8.86 5.51 -18.83
N PHE A 153 8.97 6.70 -19.42
CA PHE A 153 8.58 7.04 -20.78
C PHE A 153 9.77 7.62 -21.57
N PRO A 154 10.83 6.84 -21.82
CA PRO A 154 12.03 7.33 -22.48
C PRO A 154 11.80 7.82 -23.91
N GLU A 155 10.74 7.34 -24.55
CA GLU A 155 10.30 7.73 -25.89
C GLU A 155 9.63 9.11 -25.94
N GLU A 156 9.10 9.60 -24.81
CA GLU A 156 8.41 10.88 -24.73
C GLU A 156 9.28 11.97 -24.10
N ARG A 157 9.37 13.12 -24.77
CA ARG A 157 10.19 14.23 -24.26
C ARG A 157 9.56 14.93 -23.06
N ARG A 158 8.23 15.06 -23.06
CA ARG A 158 7.44 15.74 -22.00
C ARG A 158 5.99 15.24 -22.06
N ILE A 159 5.74 14.15 -21.35
CA ILE A 159 4.43 13.49 -21.32
C ILE A 159 3.44 14.14 -20.33
N PHE A 160 3.95 14.75 -19.25
CA PHE A 160 3.12 15.33 -18.19
C PHE A 160 3.79 16.55 -17.56
N ASP A 161 2.97 17.50 -17.12
CA ASP A 161 3.42 18.75 -16.52
C ASP A 161 3.38 18.69 -14.99
N PHE A 162 4.50 19.07 -14.36
CA PHE A 162 4.64 19.16 -12.90
C PHE A 162 4.30 17.87 -12.12
N PRO A 163 4.80 16.69 -12.54
CA PRO A 163 4.64 15.47 -11.75
C PRO A 163 5.28 15.63 -10.37
N LYS A 164 4.64 15.07 -9.34
CA LYS A 164 5.25 15.00 -8.01
C LYS A 164 6.44 14.00 -8.05
N PRO A 165 7.53 14.25 -7.31
CA PRO A 165 8.56 13.24 -7.10
C PRO A 165 7.98 12.02 -6.37
N PRO A 166 8.14 10.78 -6.87
CA PRO A 166 7.74 9.56 -6.17
C PRO A 166 8.29 9.47 -4.76
N GLU A 167 9.53 9.91 -4.58
CA GLU A 167 10.29 9.85 -3.34
C GLU A 167 9.64 10.66 -2.22
N LEU A 168 9.08 11.83 -2.55
CA LEU A 168 8.33 12.64 -1.60
C LEU A 168 7.10 11.89 -1.10
N ILE A 169 6.38 11.23 -2.01
CA ILE A 169 5.16 10.51 -1.66
C ILE A 169 5.49 9.24 -0.87
N GLN A 170 6.57 8.54 -1.22
CA GLN A 170 7.07 7.39 -0.45
C GLN A 170 7.44 7.80 0.98
N GLU A 171 8.16 8.92 1.14
CA GLU A 171 8.51 9.45 2.47
C GLU A 171 7.25 9.76 3.28
N VAL A 172 6.27 10.48 2.72
CA VAL A 172 5.02 10.79 3.45
C VAL A 172 4.26 9.52 3.83
N LEU A 173 4.14 8.55 2.91
CA LEU A 173 3.40 7.32 3.15
C LEU A 173 4.08 6.39 4.16
N SER A 174 5.41 6.34 4.22
CA SER A 174 6.13 5.51 5.19
C SER A 174 5.89 5.94 6.65
N PHE A 175 5.52 7.21 6.87
CA PHE A 175 5.11 7.70 8.20
C PHE A 175 3.59 7.65 8.42
N ALA A 176 2.79 7.82 7.36
CA ALA A 176 1.34 7.98 7.47
C ALA A 176 0.55 6.67 7.35
N THR A 177 1.20 5.57 6.95
CA THR A 177 0.54 4.29 6.65
C THR A 177 1.24 3.11 7.27
N ASP A 178 0.45 2.10 7.66
CA ASP A 178 0.93 0.75 7.96
C ASP A 178 0.96 -0.12 6.70
N GLU A 179 1.62 -1.28 6.77
CA GLU A 179 1.86 -2.22 5.67
C GLU A 179 0.59 -2.73 4.96
N GLU A 180 -0.60 -2.67 5.55
CA GLU A 180 -1.86 -3.16 4.95
C GLU A 180 -2.85 -2.05 4.54
N SER A 181 -2.40 -0.79 4.63
CA SER A 181 -3.25 0.39 4.45
C SER A 181 -3.81 0.51 3.03
N ILE A 182 -4.95 1.19 2.89
CA ILE A 182 -5.50 1.61 1.59
C ILE A 182 -5.24 3.10 1.42
N VAL A 183 -4.53 3.47 0.35
CA VAL A 183 -4.18 4.86 0.01
C VAL A 183 -5.10 5.36 -1.10
N LEU A 184 -5.91 6.37 -0.80
CA LEU A 184 -6.78 7.03 -1.79
C LEU A 184 -6.11 8.32 -2.27
N ASP A 185 -5.97 8.45 -3.58
CA ASP A 185 -5.59 9.71 -4.24
C ASP A 185 -6.67 10.08 -5.27
N SER A 186 -7.50 11.04 -4.90
CA SER A 186 -8.60 11.52 -5.74
C SER A 186 -8.17 12.49 -6.84
N PHE A 187 -6.87 12.78 -6.95
CA PHE A 187 -6.27 13.67 -7.94
C PHE A 187 -4.97 13.07 -8.46
N ALA A 188 -5.09 11.86 -9.03
CA ALA A 188 -3.95 11.01 -9.34
C ALA A 188 -2.91 11.66 -10.26
N GLY A 189 -3.35 12.52 -11.18
CA GLY A 189 -2.49 13.18 -12.16
C GLY A 189 -1.67 12.16 -12.91
N SER A 190 -0.35 12.28 -12.84
CA SER A 190 0.56 11.31 -13.47
C SER A 190 0.63 9.94 -12.78
N GLY A 191 -0.12 9.64 -11.72
CA GLY A 191 -0.11 8.33 -11.06
C GLY A 191 1.06 8.12 -10.09
N THR A 192 1.59 9.21 -9.52
CA THR A 192 2.78 9.15 -8.65
C THR A 192 2.53 8.37 -7.36
N THR A 193 1.32 8.46 -6.80
CA THR A 193 0.94 7.78 -5.55
C THR A 193 0.97 6.26 -5.68
N ALA A 194 0.47 5.70 -6.78
CA ALA A 194 0.54 4.26 -7.01
C ALA A 194 1.99 3.77 -7.17
N GLN A 195 2.86 4.53 -7.85
CA GLN A 195 4.29 4.19 -7.91
C GLN A 195 4.93 4.15 -6.53
N ALA A 196 4.60 5.13 -5.66
CA ALA A 196 5.13 5.18 -4.30
C ALA A 196 4.67 4.00 -3.45
N VAL A 197 3.38 3.64 -3.52
CA VAL A 197 2.81 2.49 -2.81
C VAL A 197 3.48 1.18 -3.25
N LEU A 198 3.64 0.97 -4.55
CA LEU A 198 4.27 -0.24 -5.08
C LEU A 198 5.76 -0.33 -4.71
N ALA A 199 6.47 0.80 -4.70
CA ALA A 199 7.87 0.86 -4.27
C ALA A 199 8.01 0.47 -2.79
N LEU A 200 7.18 1.04 -1.91
CA LEU A 200 7.19 0.73 -0.48
C LEU A 200 6.91 -0.75 -0.23
N ASN A 201 5.88 -1.33 -0.87
CA ASN A 201 5.58 -2.76 -0.73
C ASN A 201 6.72 -3.67 -1.18
N GLN A 202 7.45 -3.28 -2.24
CA GLN A 202 8.62 -4.03 -2.67
C GLN A 202 9.76 -3.92 -1.67
N GLU A 203 9.94 -2.75 -1.06
CA GLU A 203 11.01 -2.46 -0.10
C GLU A 203 10.80 -3.15 1.25
N ASP A 204 9.61 -3.01 1.84
CA ASP A 204 9.30 -3.51 3.19
C ASP A 204 8.55 -4.84 3.21
N GLY A 205 8.18 -5.38 2.05
CA GLY A 205 7.38 -6.60 1.93
C GLY A 205 5.91 -6.41 2.31
N GLY A 206 5.45 -5.17 2.46
CA GLY A 206 4.07 -4.83 2.78
C GLY A 206 3.09 -5.10 1.64
N ASN A 207 1.82 -4.86 1.93
CA ASN A 207 0.68 -5.12 1.05
C ASN A 207 -0.31 -3.94 1.03
N ARG A 208 0.24 -2.72 0.97
CA ARG A 208 -0.54 -1.49 0.84
C ARG A 208 -1.27 -1.52 -0.48
N ARG A 209 -2.53 -1.10 -0.48
CA ARG A 209 -3.38 -0.99 -1.68
C ARG A 209 -3.59 0.48 -2.01
N PHE A 210 -3.91 0.77 -3.26
CA PHE A 210 -4.20 2.13 -3.68
C PHE A 210 -5.52 2.22 -4.46
N VAL A 211 -6.14 3.38 -4.40
CA VAL A 211 -7.26 3.78 -5.25
C VAL A 211 -6.88 5.13 -5.85
N LEU A 212 -6.82 5.20 -7.17
CA LEU A 212 -6.55 6.42 -7.92
C LEU A 212 -7.83 6.87 -8.61
N ILE A 213 -8.10 8.18 -8.57
CA ILE A 213 -9.16 8.82 -9.37
C ILE A 213 -8.49 9.85 -10.27
N GLU A 214 -8.76 9.75 -11.57
CA GLU A 214 -8.34 10.71 -12.59
C GLU A 214 -9.53 11.02 -13.50
N CYS A 215 -9.73 12.29 -13.82
CA CYS A 215 -10.87 12.79 -14.56
C CYS A 215 -10.50 13.28 -15.98
N GLU A 216 -9.22 13.49 -16.25
CA GLU A 216 -8.73 13.94 -17.55
C GLU A 216 -8.65 12.77 -18.55
N ASP A 217 -8.59 13.11 -19.85
CA ASP A 217 -8.58 12.16 -20.96
C ASP A 217 -7.32 11.28 -21.04
N TYR A 218 -6.30 11.61 -20.25
CA TYR A 218 -5.04 10.88 -20.15
C TYR A 218 -5.02 9.80 -19.04
N ALA A 219 -6.14 9.55 -18.36
CA ALA A 219 -6.21 8.57 -17.28
C ALA A 219 -5.68 7.19 -17.69
N ASP A 220 -6.04 6.69 -18.87
CA ASP A 220 -5.52 5.42 -19.37
C ASP A 220 -4.10 5.53 -19.94
N THR A 221 -3.85 6.55 -20.77
CA THR A 221 -2.64 6.66 -21.58
C THR A 221 -1.41 7.12 -20.81
N ILE A 222 -1.59 7.82 -19.69
CA ILE A 222 -0.51 8.32 -18.83
C ILE A 222 -0.61 7.72 -17.43
N THR A 223 -1.71 7.94 -16.72
CA THR A 223 -1.84 7.57 -15.30
C THR A 223 -1.78 6.06 -15.11
N ALA A 224 -2.66 5.31 -15.79
CA ALA A 224 -2.69 3.87 -15.75
C ALA A 224 -1.47 3.25 -16.44
N GLU A 225 -1.03 3.81 -17.56
CA GLU A 225 0.17 3.34 -18.26
C GLU A 225 1.43 3.45 -17.40
N ARG A 226 1.58 4.53 -16.62
CA ARG A 226 2.68 4.64 -15.64
C ARG A 226 2.64 3.47 -14.66
N VAL A 227 1.47 3.16 -14.11
CA VAL A 227 1.31 2.04 -13.16
C VAL A 227 1.65 0.71 -13.84
N ARG A 228 1.20 0.48 -15.08
CA ARG A 228 1.57 -0.72 -15.87
C ARG A 228 3.09 -0.86 -16.01
N ARG A 229 3.79 0.21 -16.33
CA ARG A 229 5.26 0.21 -16.49
C ARG A 229 5.99 0.01 -15.18
N VAL A 230 5.53 0.63 -14.09
CA VAL A 230 6.11 0.43 -12.75
C VAL A 230 5.96 -1.04 -12.29
N ILE A 231 4.79 -1.64 -12.51
CA ILE A 231 4.53 -3.05 -12.17
C ILE A 231 5.43 -3.99 -12.99
N LYS A 232 5.48 -3.80 -14.31
CA LYS A 232 6.22 -4.67 -15.24
C LYS A 232 7.72 -4.46 -15.24
N GLY A 233 8.16 -3.28 -14.86
CA GLY A 233 9.54 -2.83 -14.95
C GLY A 233 9.89 -2.16 -16.28
N VAL A 234 10.98 -1.41 -16.26
CA VAL A 234 11.52 -0.67 -17.41
C VAL A 234 12.98 -1.03 -17.61
N PRO A 235 13.34 -1.88 -18.60
CA PRO A 235 14.71 -2.39 -18.75
C PRO A 235 15.80 -1.33 -18.90
N SER A 236 15.45 -0.14 -19.43
CA SER A 236 16.36 0.99 -19.58
C SER A 236 16.48 1.87 -18.34
N ALA A 237 15.75 1.57 -17.26
CA ALA A 237 15.88 2.28 -16.00
C ALA A 237 17.30 2.15 -15.45
N LYS A 238 17.73 3.12 -14.66
CA LYS A 238 19.00 3.11 -13.92
C LYS A 238 18.87 2.31 -12.64
N ASP A 239 17.72 2.41 -11.99
CA ASP A 239 17.42 1.68 -10.76
C ASP A 239 17.10 0.21 -11.04
N ASP A 240 17.77 -0.71 -10.35
CA ASP A 240 17.66 -2.15 -10.60
C ASP A 240 16.28 -2.70 -10.20
N ALA A 241 15.68 -2.17 -9.13
CA ALA A 241 14.33 -2.55 -8.71
C ALA A 241 13.29 -2.15 -9.76
N LEU A 242 13.42 -0.95 -10.33
CA LEU A 242 12.55 -0.51 -11.42
C LEU A 242 12.81 -1.25 -12.75
N LYS A 243 14.03 -1.72 -13.01
CA LYS A 243 14.31 -2.56 -14.20
C LYS A 243 13.49 -3.85 -14.20
N THR A 244 13.40 -4.50 -13.04
CA THR A 244 12.62 -5.73 -12.86
C THR A 244 11.13 -5.47 -12.68
N GLY A 245 10.77 -4.27 -12.24
CA GLY A 245 9.42 -3.90 -11.86
C GLY A 245 9.14 -4.16 -10.38
N TYR A 246 8.22 -3.39 -9.83
CA TYR A 246 7.84 -3.48 -8.42
C TYR A 246 6.83 -4.60 -8.15
N GLY A 247 6.28 -5.22 -9.21
CA GLY A 247 5.23 -6.23 -9.10
C GLY A 247 3.87 -5.62 -8.73
N GLY A 248 2.94 -6.48 -8.32
CA GLY A 248 1.56 -6.09 -8.01
C GLY A 248 0.62 -6.14 -9.22
N SER A 249 -0.62 -5.68 -9.03
CA SER A 249 -1.64 -5.60 -10.08
C SER A 249 -2.62 -4.47 -9.77
N PHE A 250 -3.35 -4.03 -10.78
CA PHE A 250 -4.45 -3.08 -10.61
C PHE A 250 -5.54 -3.35 -11.64
N SER A 251 -6.75 -2.89 -11.34
CA SER A 251 -7.88 -2.85 -12.27
C SER A 251 -8.16 -1.40 -12.64
N TYR A 252 -8.47 -1.15 -13.90
CA TYR A 252 -8.84 0.16 -14.42
C TYR A 252 -10.34 0.16 -14.72
N PHE A 253 -11.03 1.21 -14.27
CA PHE A 253 -12.47 1.37 -14.45
C PHE A 253 -12.78 2.76 -14.96
N GLU A 254 -13.75 2.87 -15.86
CA GLU A 254 -14.29 4.14 -16.31
C GLU A 254 -15.70 4.33 -15.76
N LEU A 255 -16.00 5.54 -15.30
CA LEU A 255 -17.34 5.86 -14.84
C LEU A 255 -18.30 5.95 -16.03
N GLY A 256 -19.26 5.02 -16.05
CA GLY A 256 -20.39 5.08 -16.97
C GLY A 256 -21.37 6.21 -16.63
N SER A 257 -22.37 6.38 -17.49
CA SER A 257 -23.46 7.32 -17.25
C SER A 257 -24.18 7.00 -15.93
N ALA A 258 -24.45 8.01 -15.10
CA ALA A 258 -25.17 7.82 -13.85
C ALA A 258 -26.54 7.15 -14.08
N MET A 259 -26.78 6.03 -13.39
CA MET A 259 -28.08 5.33 -13.38
C MET A 259 -28.92 5.82 -12.20
N ARG A 260 -29.79 6.80 -12.45
CA ARG A 260 -30.68 7.35 -11.43
C ARG A 260 -31.90 6.45 -11.24
N ARG A 261 -32.14 6.04 -10.00
CA ARG A 261 -33.26 5.17 -9.64
C ARG A 261 -34.60 5.79 -10.02
N GLU A 262 -34.76 7.08 -9.79
CA GLU A 262 -35.98 7.83 -10.10
C GLU A 262 -36.28 7.76 -11.60
N SER A 263 -35.26 7.98 -12.43
CA SER A 263 -35.39 7.95 -13.90
C SER A 263 -35.70 6.57 -14.48
N ILE A 264 -35.35 5.50 -13.75
CA ILE A 264 -35.72 4.12 -14.10
C ILE A 264 -37.15 3.83 -13.63
N LEU A 265 -37.52 4.29 -12.43
CA LEU A 265 -38.86 4.07 -11.85
C LEU A 265 -39.96 4.85 -12.59
N ASP A 266 -39.69 6.08 -13.03
CA ASP A 266 -40.63 6.90 -13.79
C ASP A 266 -40.60 6.64 -15.31
N GLY A 267 -39.63 5.84 -15.78
CA GLY A 267 -39.43 5.49 -17.19
C GLY A 267 -38.94 6.63 -18.07
N SER A 268 -38.56 7.79 -17.50
CA SER A 268 -38.14 8.98 -18.26
C SER A 268 -36.78 8.82 -18.94
N LYS A 269 -35.89 8.01 -18.37
CA LYS A 269 -34.54 7.79 -18.90
C LYS A 269 -34.02 6.40 -18.57
N LEU A 270 -34.59 5.41 -19.24
CA LEU A 270 -34.15 4.01 -19.17
C LEU A 270 -32.72 3.85 -19.73
N PRO A 271 -31.83 3.10 -19.04
CA PRO A 271 -30.50 2.79 -19.57
C PRO A 271 -30.61 1.87 -20.80
N THR A 272 -29.66 1.95 -21.73
CA THR A 272 -29.59 0.98 -22.83
C THR A 272 -29.35 -0.43 -22.29
N TYR A 273 -29.72 -1.44 -23.08
CA TYR A 273 -29.51 -2.84 -22.70
C TYR A 273 -28.07 -3.13 -22.28
N GLU A 274 -27.08 -2.68 -23.07
CA GLU A 274 -25.66 -2.87 -22.80
C GLU A 274 -25.23 -2.23 -21.48
N LYS A 275 -25.70 -1.01 -21.20
CA LYS A 275 -25.36 -0.30 -19.96
C LYS A 275 -25.92 -1.05 -18.76
N LEU A 276 -27.20 -1.44 -18.83
CA LEU A 276 -27.83 -2.17 -17.74
C LEU A 276 -27.21 -3.56 -17.55
N ALA A 277 -26.87 -4.26 -18.64
CA ALA A 277 -26.16 -5.54 -18.60
C ALA A 277 -24.80 -5.42 -17.92
N ALA A 278 -24.00 -4.41 -18.30
CA ALA A 278 -22.69 -4.17 -17.69
C ALA A 278 -22.82 -3.90 -16.18
N TYR A 279 -23.75 -3.04 -15.80
CA TYR A 279 -24.00 -2.71 -14.40
C TYR A 279 -24.48 -3.93 -13.60
N ILE A 280 -25.47 -4.67 -14.11
CA ILE A 280 -26.00 -5.87 -13.45
C ILE A 280 -24.92 -6.94 -13.31
N PHE A 281 -24.14 -7.18 -14.36
CA PHE A 281 -23.09 -8.19 -14.31
C PHE A 281 -22.05 -7.85 -13.25
N PHE A 282 -21.55 -6.62 -13.25
CA PHE A 282 -20.57 -6.16 -12.26
C PHE A 282 -21.14 -6.18 -10.83
N THR A 283 -22.33 -5.61 -10.60
CA THR A 283 -22.95 -5.58 -9.27
C THR A 283 -23.36 -6.96 -8.75
N ALA A 284 -23.70 -7.91 -9.62
CA ALA A 284 -24.10 -9.25 -9.20
C ALA A 284 -22.90 -10.19 -8.96
N THR A 285 -21.74 -9.91 -9.57
CA THR A 285 -20.62 -10.86 -9.61
C THR A 285 -19.30 -10.32 -9.08
N GLY A 286 -19.11 -9.00 -9.10
CA GLY A 286 -17.82 -8.35 -8.84
C GLY A 286 -16.76 -8.56 -9.94
N GLU A 287 -17.14 -9.15 -11.08
CA GLU A 287 -16.25 -9.48 -12.19
C GLU A 287 -16.42 -8.51 -13.38
N GLU A 288 -15.39 -8.42 -14.23
CA GLU A 288 -15.39 -7.56 -15.43
C GLU A 288 -16.42 -8.04 -16.46
N PHE A 289 -17.15 -7.10 -17.06
CA PHE A 289 -18.18 -7.39 -18.05
C PHE A 289 -17.62 -7.44 -19.46
N ASP A 290 -17.79 -8.57 -20.15
CA ASP A 290 -17.49 -8.72 -21.57
C ASP A 290 -18.74 -8.44 -22.44
N PRO A 291 -18.81 -7.31 -23.16
CA PRO A 291 -19.95 -6.99 -24.00
C PRO A 291 -20.12 -7.96 -25.19
N THR A 292 -19.07 -8.70 -25.58
CA THR A 292 -19.13 -9.66 -26.69
C THR A 292 -19.85 -10.95 -26.31
N ALA A 293 -20.00 -11.24 -25.00
CA ALA A 293 -20.71 -12.40 -24.49
C ALA A 293 -22.25 -12.27 -24.58
N ILE A 294 -22.77 -11.07 -24.89
CA ILE A 294 -24.21 -10.81 -24.92
C ILE A 294 -24.91 -11.65 -26.01
N ASN A 295 -25.93 -12.39 -25.60
CA ASN A 295 -26.87 -13.07 -26.50
C ASN A 295 -28.30 -12.59 -26.23
N ARG A 296 -28.70 -11.53 -26.94
CA ARG A 296 -30.02 -10.89 -26.84
C ARG A 296 -31.21 -11.83 -27.09
N LYS A 297 -31.03 -12.93 -27.86
CA LYS A 297 -32.13 -13.89 -28.11
C LYS A 297 -32.49 -14.70 -26.88
N THR A 298 -31.50 -14.94 -26.02
CA THR A 298 -31.65 -15.79 -24.81
C THR A 298 -31.69 -14.97 -23.53
N GLY A 299 -31.39 -13.67 -23.62
CA GLY A 299 -31.15 -12.80 -22.47
C GLY A 299 -29.80 -13.03 -21.79
N PHE A 300 -28.96 -13.98 -22.23
CA PHE A 300 -27.66 -14.23 -21.61
C PHE A 300 -26.73 -13.02 -21.77
N ILE A 301 -26.08 -12.60 -20.67
CA ILE A 301 -25.16 -11.46 -20.68
C ILE A 301 -23.73 -11.82 -20.23
N GLY A 302 -23.49 -13.03 -19.70
CA GLY A 302 -22.15 -13.50 -19.37
C GLY A 302 -22.13 -14.57 -18.29
N SER A 303 -20.95 -15.15 -18.07
CA SER A 303 -20.68 -16.10 -16.99
C SER A 303 -19.57 -15.55 -16.09
N SER A 304 -19.78 -15.62 -14.78
CA SER A 304 -18.76 -15.41 -13.74
C SER A 304 -18.24 -16.77 -13.24
N ARG A 305 -17.32 -16.75 -12.27
CA ARG A 305 -16.84 -17.98 -11.61
C ARG A 305 -17.98 -18.82 -11.03
N LEU A 306 -19.03 -18.19 -10.50
CA LEU A 306 -20.10 -18.86 -9.76
C LEU A 306 -21.47 -18.82 -10.44
N HIS A 307 -21.70 -17.87 -11.35
CA HIS A 307 -23.03 -17.58 -11.90
C HIS A 307 -23.04 -17.46 -13.41
N ASP A 308 -24.14 -17.89 -14.03
CA ASP A 308 -24.52 -17.47 -15.38
C ASP A 308 -25.59 -16.38 -15.26
N VAL A 309 -25.39 -15.25 -15.93
CA VAL A 309 -26.24 -14.07 -15.74
C VAL A 309 -27.10 -13.81 -16.98
N PHE A 310 -28.39 -13.55 -16.74
CA PHE A 310 -29.40 -13.30 -17.76
C PHE A 310 -30.15 -12.00 -17.46
N LEU A 311 -30.47 -11.25 -18.51
CA LEU A 311 -31.20 -10.00 -18.49
C LEU A 311 -32.34 -10.05 -19.53
N ILE A 312 -33.57 -9.89 -19.06
CA ILE A 312 -34.76 -9.72 -19.90
C ILE A 312 -35.20 -8.26 -19.74
N TYR A 313 -34.82 -7.43 -20.71
CA TYR A 313 -34.98 -5.99 -20.62
C TYR A 313 -35.00 -5.31 -21.99
N THR A 314 -35.69 -4.17 -22.07
CA THR A 314 -35.62 -3.22 -23.18
C THR A 314 -35.75 -1.81 -22.62
N ASP A 315 -35.14 -0.84 -23.28
CA ASP A 315 -35.21 0.59 -22.95
C ASP A 315 -36.47 1.29 -23.49
N ASP A 316 -37.45 0.51 -23.97
CA ASP A 316 -38.75 0.95 -24.45
C ASP A 316 -39.79 0.68 -23.35
N VAL A 317 -40.31 1.74 -22.75
CA VAL A 317 -41.22 1.65 -21.58
C VAL A 317 -42.47 0.82 -21.87
N GLU A 318 -43.04 0.92 -23.08
CA GLU A 318 -44.27 0.18 -23.40
C GLU A 318 -43.97 -1.30 -23.56
N LYS A 319 -42.88 -1.66 -24.25
CA LYS A 319 -42.47 -3.07 -24.38
C LYS A 319 -41.98 -3.66 -23.06
N LEU A 320 -41.35 -2.86 -22.20
CA LEU A 320 -40.80 -3.33 -20.93
C LEU A 320 -41.88 -3.88 -20.00
N LYS A 321 -43.10 -3.31 -20.04
CA LYS A 321 -44.25 -3.78 -19.25
C LYS A 321 -44.69 -5.20 -19.59
N ASP A 322 -44.46 -5.62 -20.83
CA ASP A 322 -44.86 -6.93 -21.34
C ASP A 322 -43.77 -8.00 -21.18
N LEU A 323 -42.59 -7.63 -20.68
CA LEU A 323 -41.47 -8.56 -20.49
C LEU A 323 -41.54 -9.31 -19.17
N ALA A 324 -41.37 -10.63 -19.23
CA ALA A 324 -41.35 -11.52 -18.08
C ALA A 324 -40.44 -12.71 -18.33
N LEU A 325 -39.89 -13.30 -17.28
CA LEU A 325 -39.35 -14.66 -17.37
C LEU A 325 -40.50 -15.65 -17.54
N THR A 326 -40.52 -16.37 -18.65
CA THR A 326 -41.52 -17.40 -18.94
C THR A 326 -40.97 -18.82 -18.80
N LEU A 327 -41.87 -19.81 -18.65
CA LEU A 327 -41.48 -21.21 -18.51
C LEU A 327 -40.73 -21.75 -19.76
N PRO A 328 -41.15 -21.48 -21.01
CA PRO A 328 -40.41 -21.92 -22.19
C PRO A 328 -38.98 -21.37 -22.27
N GLU A 329 -38.77 -20.10 -21.94
CA GLU A 329 -37.45 -19.48 -21.90
C GLU A 329 -36.55 -20.16 -20.86
N ALA A 330 -37.08 -20.34 -19.64
CA ALA A 330 -36.34 -20.97 -18.55
C ALA A 330 -36.02 -22.46 -18.82
N GLN A 331 -36.85 -23.15 -19.61
CA GLN A 331 -36.62 -24.53 -20.04
C GLN A 331 -35.55 -24.66 -21.12
N ALA A 332 -35.45 -23.67 -22.01
CA ALA A 332 -34.50 -23.65 -23.12
C ALA A 332 -33.04 -23.49 -22.65
N TRP A 333 -32.81 -22.94 -21.46
CA TRP A 333 -31.46 -22.81 -20.92
C TRP A 333 -30.86 -24.15 -20.48
N PRO A 334 -29.57 -24.38 -20.76
CA PRO A 334 -28.91 -25.63 -20.42
C PRO A 334 -28.89 -25.86 -18.90
N ALA A 335 -29.03 -27.13 -18.49
CA ALA A 335 -28.67 -27.52 -17.14
C ALA A 335 -27.15 -27.32 -16.97
N GLY A 336 -26.75 -26.71 -15.85
CA GLY A 336 -25.35 -26.36 -15.60
C GLY A 336 -25.05 -26.33 -14.11
N GLU A 337 -23.76 -26.35 -13.80
CA GLU A 337 -23.27 -26.36 -12.41
C GLU A 337 -23.32 -24.98 -11.75
N ARG A 338 -23.32 -23.90 -12.54
CA ARG A 338 -23.43 -22.52 -12.06
C ARG A 338 -24.88 -22.17 -11.76
N GLN A 339 -25.08 -21.34 -10.75
CA GLN A 339 -26.41 -20.79 -10.46
C GLN A 339 -26.75 -19.72 -11.51
N LYS A 340 -28.00 -19.72 -12.00
CA LYS A 340 -28.46 -18.73 -12.98
C LYS A 340 -29.04 -17.54 -12.24
N LEU A 341 -28.49 -16.36 -12.46
CA LEU A 341 -29.06 -15.09 -11.99
C LEU A 341 -29.87 -14.47 -13.12
N VAL A 342 -31.17 -14.29 -12.91
CA VAL A 342 -32.08 -13.83 -13.96
C VAL A 342 -32.76 -12.55 -13.53
N PHE A 343 -32.45 -11.47 -14.24
CA PHE A 343 -33.00 -10.14 -14.01
C PHE A 343 -34.11 -9.85 -15.01
N ALA A 344 -35.34 -9.63 -14.53
CA ALA A 344 -36.48 -9.27 -15.37
C ALA A 344 -37.54 -8.46 -14.60
N PRO A 345 -38.48 -7.76 -15.27
CA PRO A 345 -39.55 -7.01 -14.60
C PRO A 345 -40.51 -7.88 -13.78
N THR A 346 -40.78 -9.10 -14.26
CA THR A 346 -41.64 -10.08 -13.58
C THR A 346 -41.33 -11.51 -14.01
N LYS A 347 -42.00 -12.50 -13.42
CA LYS A 347 -41.91 -13.92 -13.77
C LYS A 347 -43.27 -14.60 -13.81
N TYR A 348 -43.42 -15.53 -14.75
CA TYR A 348 -44.55 -16.46 -14.84
C TYR A 348 -44.08 -17.91 -14.66
N VAL A 349 -43.12 -18.11 -13.75
CA VAL A 349 -42.52 -19.42 -13.43
C VAL A 349 -42.63 -19.68 -11.92
N ASP A 350 -43.00 -20.91 -11.57
CA ASP A 350 -43.19 -21.31 -10.18
C ASP A 350 -41.86 -21.46 -9.41
N PRO A 351 -41.84 -21.20 -8.09
CA PRO A 351 -40.60 -21.26 -7.30
C PRO A 351 -39.94 -22.65 -7.25
N ASP A 352 -40.71 -23.75 -7.31
CA ASP A 352 -40.15 -25.11 -7.26
C ASP A 352 -39.37 -25.43 -8.53
N PHE A 353 -39.87 -25.00 -9.70
CA PHE A 353 -39.14 -25.11 -10.96
C PHE A 353 -37.83 -24.32 -10.92
N LEU A 354 -37.88 -23.06 -10.46
CA LEU A 354 -36.67 -22.22 -10.35
C LEU A 354 -35.63 -22.86 -9.44
N ARG A 355 -36.04 -23.38 -8.27
CA ARG A 355 -35.16 -24.07 -7.32
C ARG A 355 -34.51 -25.31 -7.96
N ARG A 356 -35.28 -26.17 -8.63
CA ARG A 356 -34.77 -27.37 -9.32
C ARG A 356 -33.79 -27.02 -10.45
N ARG A 357 -33.99 -25.90 -11.13
CA ARG A 357 -33.12 -25.42 -12.21
C ARG A 357 -31.98 -24.50 -11.75
N ARG A 358 -31.85 -24.28 -10.43
CA ARG A 358 -30.87 -23.36 -9.81
C ARG A 358 -30.95 -21.95 -10.39
N ILE A 359 -32.17 -21.46 -10.63
CA ILE A 359 -32.45 -20.10 -11.09
C ILE A 359 -32.80 -19.25 -9.87
N ALA A 360 -32.04 -18.19 -9.65
CA ALA A 360 -32.37 -17.12 -8.73
C ALA A 360 -32.91 -15.93 -9.55
N PHE A 361 -34.19 -15.63 -9.35
CA PHE A 361 -34.88 -14.54 -10.01
C PHE A 361 -34.67 -13.23 -9.25
N GLN A 362 -34.37 -12.16 -9.97
CA GLN A 362 -34.14 -10.82 -9.45
C GLN A 362 -35.09 -9.84 -10.17
N GLN A 363 -35.97 -9.19 -9.42
CA GLN A 363 -36.98 -8.30 -10.01
C GLN A 363 -36.40 -6.91 -10.32
N LEU A 364 -36.56 -6.47 -11.56
CA LEU A 364 -36.22 -5.10 -11.97
C LEU A 364 -37.32 -4.09 -11.57
N PRO A 365 -36.98 -2.84 -11.22
CA PRO A 365 -35.63 -2.32 -11.01
C PRO A 365 -35.13 -2.46 -9.56
N PHE A 366 -35.92 -3.03 -8.65
CA PHE A 366 -35.65 -3.00 -7.20
C PHE A 366 -34.40 -3.79 -6.77
N GLU A 367 -34.17 -4.98 -7.33
CA GLU A 367 -33.02 -5.82 -7.01
C GLU A 367 -31.69 -5.29 -7.60
N ILE A 368 -31.75 -4.32 -8.54
CA ILE A 368 -30.57 -3.58 -8.98
C ILE A 368 -29.94 -2.85 -7.77
N TYR A 369 -30.76 -2.36 -6.85
CA TYR A 369 -30.32 -1.50 -5.74
C TYR A 369 -30.14 -2.26 -4.42
N GLU A 370 -30.91 -3.32 -4.15
CA GLU A 370 -30.67 -4.19 -2.98
C GLU A 370 -29.36 -4.99 -3.08
N SER A 371 -28.92 -5.35 -4.29
CA SER A 371 -27.65 -6.05 -4.49
C SER A 371 -26.44 -5.21 -4.09
N VAL A 372 -26.51 -3.88 -4.28
CA VAL A 372 -25.49 -2.92 -3.83
C VAL A 372 -25.45 -2.81 -2.30
N GLU A 373 -26.60 -2.84 -1.62
CA GLU A 373 -26.66 -2.82 -0.16
C GLU A 373 -26.14 -4.12 0.49
N ARG A 374 -26.27 -5.26 -0.18
CA ARG A 374 -25.67 -6.55 0.28
C ARG A 374 -24.15 -6.63 0.08
N LEU A 375 -23.58 -5.76 -0.75
CA LEU A 375 -22.13 -5.68 -1.04
C LEU A 375 -21.43 -4.54 -0.28
N ALA A 376 -22.17 -3.66 0.38
CA ALA A 376 -21.62 -2.72 1.34
C ALA A 376 -21.24 -3.50 2.64
N PRO A 377 -20.00 -3.37 3.13
CA PRO A 377 -19.54 -4.10 4.32
C PRO A 377 -20.28 -3.75 5.60
#